data_AF-A0A7C5G7S8-F1
#
_entry.id   AF-A0A7C5G7S8-F1
#
_cell.length_a   1.000
_cell.length_b   1.000
_cell.length_c   1.000
_cell.angle_alpha   90.00
_cell.angle_beta   90.00
_cell.angle_gamma   90.00
#
_symmetry.space_group_name_H-M   'P 1'
#
loop_
_entity.id
_entity.type
_entity.pdbx_description
1 polymer ?
#
loop_
_entity_poly.entity_id
_entity_poly.type
_entity_poly.pdbx_seq_one_letter_code
_entity_poly.pdbx_strand_id
1 'polypeptide(L)'
;MKIIKVLLLLPFFSFGQSEIDYKVFYSNNLKNEGLKVQITFNAKTAKDSTYFRYSDLVWGEKNLINCLRLIQTENSNYTFKVIPNSSRIVVYHPKARNSSFSYHIIQDMKAESPKAKNRP
;
A
#
# COMPACT_ATOMS: atom_id res chain seq x y z
N MET A 1 -6.33 51.62 31.36
CA MET A 1 -5.56 51.03 30.24
C MET A 1 -6.29 49.76 29.78
N LYS A 2 -7.06 49.81 28.69
CA LYS A 2 -7.89 48.68 28.22
C LYS A 2 -7.01 47.73 27.41
N ILE A 3 -6.69 46.57 27.98
CA ILE A 3 -5.99 45.49 27.27
C ILE A 3 -7.03 44.80 26.38
N ILE A 4 -6.96 45.06 25.07
CA ILE A 4 -7.74 44.32 24.07
C ILE A 4 -7.15 42.92 24.00
N LYS A 5 -7.88 41.93 24.55
CA LYS A 5 -7.59 40.50 24.34
C LYS A 5 -8.05 40.14 22.93
N VAL A 6 -7.14 40.22 21.96
CA VAL A 6 -7.35 39.61 20.64
C VAL A 6 -7.26 38.10 20.82
N LEU A 7 -8.43 37.48 20.99
CA LEU A 7 -8.57 36.03 20.96
C LEU A 7 -8.35 35.57 19.52
N LEU A 8 -7.17 35.03 19.23
CA LEU A 8 -6.83 34.35 17.99
C LEU A 8 -7.77 33.15 17.81
N LEU A 9 -8.90 33.37 17.12
CA LEU A 9 -9.70 32.31 16.51
C LEU A 9 -8.91 31.77 15.30
N LEU A 10 -7.86 30.99 15.56
CA LEU A 10 -7.32 30.10 14.56
C LEU A 10 -8.40 29.06 14.27
N PRO A 11 -8.94 28.97 13.05
CA PRO A 11 -9.81 27.87 12.73
C PRO A 11 -8.90 26.64 12.68
N PHE A 12 -9.03 25.77 13.68
CA PHE A 12 -8.46 24.43 13.66
C PHE A 12 -9.20 23.62 12.59
N PHE A 13 -9.01 23.98 11.32
CA PHE A 13 -9.30 23.07 10.23
C PHE A 13 -8.22 21.98 10.27
N SER A 14 -8.41 21.03 11.18
CA SER A 14 -7.80 19.71 11.05
C SER A 14 -8.45 19.04 9.83
N PHE A 15 -8.03 19.49 8.65
CA PHE A 15 -8.26 18.73 7.44
C PHE A 15 -7.41 17.47 7.59
N GLY A 16 -8.00 16.40 8.12
CA GLY A 16 -7.35 15.11 8.26
C GLY A 16 -6.61 14.75 6.97
N GLN A 17 -5.29 14.61 7.07
CA GLN A 17 -4.48 14.13 5.97
C GLN A 17 -4.82 12.66 5.74
N SER A 18 -4.63 12.18 4.51
CA SER A 18 -4.73 10.75 4.28
C SER A 18 -3.57 10.06 4.99
N GLU A 19 -3.85 8.95 5.65
CA GLU A 19 -2.88 8.15 6.40
C GLU A 19 -2.78 6.76 5.80
N ILE A 20 -1.58 6.18 5.87
CA ILE A 20 -1.31 4.83 5.40
C ILE A 20 -0.44 4.09 6.40
N ASP A 21 -0.95 2.95 6.86
CA ASP A 21 -0.27 2.05 7.76
C ASP A 21 0.08 0.75 7.04
N TYR A 22 1.24 0.21 7.38
CA TYR A 22 1.74 -1.05 6.86
C TYR A 22 2.00 -2.01 8.01
N LYS A 23 1.46 -3.23 7.89
CA LYS A 23 1.77 -4.33 8.79
C LYS A 23 2.38 -5.46 7.99
N VAL A 24 3.59 -5.86 8.37
CA VAL A 24 4.35 -6.93 7.72
C VAL A 24 4.21 -8.20 8.55
N PHE A 25 3.88 -9.31 7.90
CA PHE A 25 3.73 -10.61 8.54
C PHE A 25 4.82 -11.56 8.04
N TYR A 26 5.61 -12.10 8.97
CA TYR A 26 6.62 -13.09 8.69
C TYR A 26 6.04 -14.49 8.90
N SER A 27 6.13 -15.33 7.87
CA SER A 27 5.75 -16.74 7.93
C SER A 27 7.00 -17.61 8.12
N ASN A 28 6.87 -18.76 8.77
CA ASN A 28 7.92 -19.77 8.77
C ASN A 28 8.12 -20.39 7.36
N ASN A 29 7.20 -20.15 6.43
CA ASN A 29 7.18 -20.68 5.07
C ASN A 29 7.26 -19.57 3.99
N LEU A 30 8.09 -18.54 4.24
CA LEU A 30 8.28 -17.40 3.32
C LEU A 30 8.62 -17.81 1.88
N LYS A 31 9.31 -18.94 1.69
CA LYS A 31 9.69 -19.42 0.35
C LYS A 31 8.48 -19.70 -0.55
N ASN A 32 7.40 -20.23 0.03
CA ASN A 32 6.21 -20.62 -0.72
C ASN A 32 5.11 -19.57 -0.64
N GLU A 33 4.96 -18.92 0.51
CA GLU A 33 3.87 -17.96 0.76
C GLU A 33 4.25 -16.52 0.38
N GLY A 34 5.55 -16.20 0.36
CA GLY A 34 6.04 -14.83 0.22
C GLY A 34 5.80 -13.97 1.46
N LEU A 35 6.29 -12.73 1.41
CA LEU A 35 6.12 -11.76 2.48
C LEU A 35 4.72 -11.14 2.39
N LYS A 36 3.89 -11.38 3.40
CA LYS A 36 2.56 -10.77 3.47
C LYS A 36 2.63 -9.36 4.06
N VAL A 37 1.97 -8.42 3.39
CA VAL A 37 1.86 -7.03 3.82
C VAL A 37 0.38 -6.65 3.81
N GLN A 38 -0.12 -6.17 4.95
CA GLN A 38 -1.42 -5.55 5.07
C GLN A 38 -1.26 -4.03 5.01
N ILE A 39 -2.05 -3.40 4.15
CA ILE A 39 -2.18 -1.95 4.07
C ILE A 39 -3.50 -1.57 4.76
N THR A 40 -3.45 -0.54 5.59
CA THR A 40 -4.65 0.18 6.02
C THR A 40 -4.51 1.62 5.56
N PHE A 41 -5.48 2.09 4.77
CA PHE A 41 -5.48 3.43 4.21
C PHE A 41 -6.72 4.19 4.66
N ASN A 42 -6.49 5.33 5.32
CA ASN A 42 -7.53 6.24 5.78
C ASN A 42 -7.52 7.47 4.86
N ALA A 43 -8.49 7.57 3.96
CA ALA A 43 -8.64 8.65 3.02
C ALA A 43 -9.34 9.86 3.66
N LYS A 44 -8.89 11.07 3.29
CA LYS A 44 -9.58 12.32 3.64
C LYS A 44 -11.05 12.35 3.21
N THR A 45 -11.35 11.79 2.04
CA THR A 45 -12.69 11.71 1.47
C THR A 45 -13.02 10.29 1.06
N ALA A 46 -14.28 9.89 1.22
CA ALA A 46 -14.74 8.57 0.82
C ALA A 46 -14.67 8.44 -0.71
N LYS A 47 -14.10 7.34 -1.19
CA LYS A 47 -13.98 7.00 -2.60
C LYS A 47 -14.38 5.54 -2.80
N ASP A 48 -14.72 5.19 -4.03
CA ASP A 48 -14.98 3.82 -4.49
C ASP A 48 -13.71 3.13 -5.02
N SER A 49 -12.63 3.90 -5.18
CA SER A 49 -11.34 3.40 -5.63
C SER A 49 -10.18 4.24 -5.09
N THR A 50 -9.06 3.56 -4.86
CA THR A 50 -7.79 4.18 -4.47
C THR A 50 -6.65 3.64 -5.33
N TYR A 51 -5.76 4.54 -5.74
CA TYR A 51 -4.56 4.19 -6.51
C TYR A 51 -3.37 4.03 -5.59
N PHE A 52 -2.69 2.88 -5.70
CA PHE A 52 -1.42 2.62 -5.05
C PHE A 52 -0.33 2.52 -6.13
N ARG A 53 0.86 3.04 -5.83
CA ARG A 53 2.02 2.92 -6.71
C ARG A 53 3.06 2.03 -6.04
N TYR A 54 3.44 0.97 -6.74
CA TYR A 54 4.58 0.14 -6.35
C TYR A 54 5.85 0.79 -6.90
N SER A 55 6.71 1.34 -6.04
CA SER A 55 7.84 2.15 -6.51
C SER A 55 9.07 1.29 -6.80
N ASP A 56 9.29 0.97 -8.08
CA ASP A 56 10.46 0.20 -8.51
C ASP A 56 11.77 1.00 -8.42
N LEU A 57 11.69 2.30 -8.75
CA LEU A 57 12.86 3.17 -8.91
C LEU A 57 13.65 3.40 -7.62
N VAL A 58 12.98 3.40 -6.47
CA VAL A 58 13.63 3.58 -5.15
C VAL A 58 14.58 2.41 -4.86
N TRP A 59 14.30 1.24 -5.42
CA TRP A 59 15.10 0.03 -5.24
C TRP A 59 16.10 -0.21 -6.38
N GLY A 60 16.20 0.68 -7.37
CA GLY A 60 17.08 0.52 -8.53
C GLY A 60 16.73 -0.65 -9.45
N GLU A 61 15.55 -1.23 -9.28
CA GLU A 61 15.07 -2.40 -10.02
C GLU A 61 13.96 -2.00 -11.01
N LYS A 62 13.54 -2.93 -11.88
CA LYS A 62 12.44 -2.74 -12.83
C LYS A 62 11.43 -3.87 -12.69
N ASN A 63 10.15 -3.56 -12.90
CA ASN A 63 9.06 -4.53 -12.92
C ASN A 63 8.86 -5.26 -11.58
N LEU A 64 9.18 -4.62 -10.44
CA LEU A 64 8.97 -5.26 -9.12
C LEU A 64 7.49 -5.52 -8.84
N ILE A 65 6.59 -4.83 -9.52
CA ILE A 65 5.16 -5.13 -9.50
C ILE A 65 4.83 -6.58 -9.93
N ASN A 66 5.72 -7.26 -10.68
CA ASN A 66 5.56 -8.67 -11.02
C ASN A 66 5.73 -9.61 -9.82
N CYS A 67 6.41 -9.15 -8.76
CA CYS A 67 6.55 -9.87 -7.50
C CYS A 67 5.27 -9.77 -6.64
N LEU A 68 4.35 -8.88 -7.00
CA LEU A 68 3.13 -8.66 -6.23
C LEU A 68 2.08 -9.74 -6.55
N ARG A 69 1.46 -10.26 -5.50
CA ARG A 69 0.33 -11.19 -5.59
C ARG A 69 -0.81 -10.69 -4.70
N LEU A 70 -1.98 -10.53 -5.31
CA LEU A 70 -3.22 -10.14 -4.64
C LEU A 70 -4.11 -11.37 -4.58
N ILE A 71 -4.36 -11.86 -3.37
CA ILE A 71 -5.11 -13.09 -3.16
C ILE A 71 -6.57 -12.72 -2.86
N GLN A 72 -7.51 -13.13 -3.71
CA GLN A 72 -8.91 -12.72 -3.60
C GLN A 72 -9.57 -13.21 -2.31
N THR A 73 -9.22 -14.40 -1.82
CA THR A 73 -9.77 -14.97 -0.58
C THR A 73 -9.37 -14.19 0.67
N GLU A 74 -8.24 -13.47 0.63
CA GLU A 74 -7.82 -12.59 1.73
C GLU A 74 -8.44 -11.19 1.62
N ASN A 75 -9.05 -10.87 0.49
CA ASN A 75 -9.51 -9.54 0.12
C ASN A 75 -10.92 -9.57 -0.49
N SER A 76 -11.83 -10.35 0.09
CA SER A 76 -13.14 -10.66 -0.50
C SER A 76 -13.98 -9.44 -0.88
N ASN A 77 -13.79 -8.32 -0.17
CA ASN A 77 -14.53 -7.07 -0.37
C ASN A 77 -13.87 -6.12 -1.38
N TYR A 78 -12.79 -6.54 -2.03
CA TYR A 78 -11.98 -5.70 -2.91
C TYR A 78 -11.84 -6.32 -4.29
N THR A 79 -11.72 -5.46 -5.30
CA THR A 79 -11.32 -5.85 -6.64
C THR A 79 -10.08 -5.07 -7.03
N PHE A 80 -9.15 -5.73 -7.72
CA PHE A 80 -7.87 -5.14 -8.07
C PHE A 80 -7.65 -5.06 -9.56
N LYS A 81 -7.08 -3.96 -10.03
CA LYS A 81 -6.56 -3.81 -11.39
C LYS A 81 -5.09 -3.43 -11.32
N VAL A 82 -4.22 -4.34 -11.71
CA VAL A 82 -2.77 -4.10 -11.82
C VAL A 82 -2.47 -3.50 -13.18
N ILE A 83 -1.70 -2.41 -13.22
CA ILE A 83 -1.25 -1.71 -14.43
C ILE A 83 0.28 -1.71 -14.44
N PRO A 84 0.93 -2.79 -14.94
CA PRO A 84 2.37 -3.00 -14.81
C PRO A 84 3.22 -1.87 -15.38
N ASN A 85 2.86 -1.35 -16.56
CA ASN A 85 3.61 -0.29 -17.26
C ASN A 85 3.74 1.02 -16.47
N SER A 86 2.91 1.22 -15.46
CA SER A 86 2.94 2.42 -14.61
C SER A 86 3.26 2.11 -13.14
N SER A 87 3.53 0.83 -12.84
CA SER A 87 3.64 0.27 -11.50
C SER A 87 2.46 0.70 -10.59
N ARG A 88 1.23 0.71 -11.14
CA ARG A 88 0.02 1.12 -10.42
C ARG A 88 -0.88 -0.06 -10.12
N ILE A 89 -1.55 0.02 -8.98
CA ILE A 89 -2.60 -0.90 -8.55
C ILE A 89 -3.83 -0.04 -8.24
N VAL A 90 -4.93 -0.31 -8.93
CA VAL A 90 -6.23 0.25 -8.59
C VAL A 90 -6.92 -0.71 -7.64
N VAL A 91 -7.28 -0.23 -6.46
CA VAL A 91 -8.03 -0.97 -5.47
C VAL A 91 -9.45 -0.43 -5.48
N TYR A 92 -10.40 -1.20 -5.99
CA TYR A 92 -11.82 -0.91 -5.89
C TYR A 92 -12.33 -1.45 -4.56
N HIS A 93 -13.04 -0.61 -3.82
CA HIS A 93 -13.54 -0.91 -2.48
C HIS A 93 -14.93 -0.28 -2.26
N PRO A 94 -15.72 -0.78 -1.29
CA PRO A 94 -16.95 -0.09 -0.88
C PRO A 94 -16.66 1.38 -0.62
N LYS A 95 -17.62 2.24 -0.96
CA LYS A 95 -17.46 3.69 -0.81
C LYS A 95 -17.26 4.05 0.66
N ALA A 96 -16.00 4.17 1.05
CA ALA A 96 -15.57 4.31 2.43
C ALA A 96 -14.33 5.19 2.48
N ARG A 97 -14.09 5.80 3.65
CA ARG A 97 -12.83 6.49 3.93
C ARG A 97 -11.70 5.52 4.22
N ASN A 98 -12.02 4.41 4.86
CA ASN A 98 -11.04 3.43 5.30
C ASN A 98 -11.07 2.23 4.37
N SER A 99 -9.90 1.80 3.93
CA SER A 99 -9.72 0.53 3.22
C SER A 99 -8.59 -0.25 3.87
N SER A 100 -8.74 -1.57 3.94
CA SER A 100 -7.72 -2.46 4.48
C SER A 100 -7.66 -3.74 3.65
N PHE A 101 -6.51 -3.98 3.03
CA PHE A 101 -6.29 -5.11 2.13
C PHE A 101 -4.87 -5.64 2.29
N SER A 102 -4.64 -6.89 1.90
CA SER A 102 -3.34 -7.55 1.96
C SER A 102 -2.83 -7.92 0.58
N TYR A 103 -1.51 -7.88 0.41
CA TYR A 103 -0.82 -8.43 -0.74
C TYR A 103 0.40 -9.21 -0.29
N HIS A 104 0.89 -10.08 -1.16
CA HIS A 104 2.09 -10.87 -0.95
C HIS A 104 3.18 -10.39 -1.91
N ILE A 105 4.42 -10.34 -1.42
CA ILE A 105 5.61 -10.16 -2.23
C ILE A 105 6.26 -11.53 -2.38
N ILE A 106 6.20 -12.09 -3.58
CA ILE A 106 6.80 -13.38 -3.95
C ILE A 106 7.91 -13.10 -4.95
N GLN A 107 9.09 -13.69 -4.75
CA GLN A 107 10.20 -13.52 -5.68
C GLN A 107 9.84 -14.05 -7.06
N ASP A 108 9.96 -13.19 -8.09
CA ASP A 108 9.88 -13.57 -9.50
C ASP A 108 11.20 -14.25 -9.92
N MET A 109 11.41 -15.48 -9.45
CA MET A 109 12.57 -16.28 -9.85
C MET A 109 12.18 -17.19 -11.03
N LYS A 110 12.79 -16.92 -12.20
CA LYS A 110 13.07 -18.00 -13.16
C LYS A 110 14.17 -18.88 -12.57
N ALA A 111 14.06 -20.20 -12.75
CA ALA A 111 14.92 -21.22 -12.15
C ALA A 111 16.39 -20.81 -11.98
N GLU A 112 16.94 -21.13 -10.80
CA GLU A 112 18.30 -20.88 -10.29
C GLU A 112 19.25 -20.13 -11.23
N SER A 113 19.22 -18.80 -11.14
CA SER A 113 20.34 -17.97 -11.60
C SER A 113 21.47 -18.07 -10.57
N PRO A 114 22.73 -18.35 -10.99
CA PRO A 114 23.90 -18.34 -10.08
C PRO A 114 24.08 -17.03 -9.29
N LYS A 115 23.45 -15.94 -9.75
CA LYS A 115 23.45 -14.63 -9.08
C LYS A 115 22.46 -14.52 -7.91
N ALA A 116 21.55 -15.48 -7.73
CA ALA A 116 20.60 -15.48 -6.62
C ALA A 116 21.26 -15.80 -5.27
N LYS A 117 22.42 -16.47 -5.27
CA LYS A 117 23.12 -16.94 -4.06
C LYS A 117 23.70 -15.81 -3.19
N ASN A 118 23.87 -14.62 -3.74
CA ASN A 118 24.54 -13.47 -3.08
C ASN A 118 23.63 -12.25 -2.92
N ARG A 119 22.31 -12.38 -3.03
CA ARG A 119 21.40 -11.28 -2.67
C ARG A 119 21.13 -11.34 -1.15
N PRO A 120 21.19 -10.19 -0.44
CA PRO A 120 21.05 -10.14 1.02
C PRO A 120 19.69 -10.61 1.50
#